data_AF-A0A328BMW5-F1
#
_entry.id   AF-A0A328BMW5-F1
#
_cell.length_a   1.000
_cell.length_b   1.000
_cell.length_c   1.000
_cell.angle_alpha   90.00
_cell.angle_beta   90.00
_cell.angle_gamma   90.00
#
_symmetry.space_group_name_H-M   'P 1'
#
loop_
_entity.id
_entity.type
_entity.pdbx_description
1 polymer ?
#
loop_
_entity_poly.entity_id
_entity_poly.type
_entity_poly.pdbx_seq_one_letter_code
_entity_poly.pdbx_strand_id
1 'polypeptide(L)'
;MAAARHRLEAAQARSDTRAWVVQRRERTHQLIELGGLVAKAGLVDLAQDDRAALYGAFLELADRLQAPDGDGTKLLWRRRGQRAFASEAERVG
;
A
#
# COMPACT_ATOMS: atom_id res chain seq x y z
N MET A 1 12.09 31.23 33.86
CA MET A 1 12.34 29.80 33.54
C MET A 1 11.08 29.05 33.08
N ALA A 2 9.94 29.13 33.77
CA ALA A 2 8.71 28.41 33.40
C ALA A 2 8.13 28.79 32.01
N ALA A 3 8.01 30.08 31.70
CA ALA A 3 7.47 30.54 30.42
C ALA A 3 8.31 30.15 29.17
N ALA A 4 9.61 29.89 29.34
CA ALA A 4 10.46 29.38 28.25
C ALA A 4 10.22 27.89 28.00
N ARG A 5 10.04 27.10 29.07
CA ARG A 5 9.69 25.68 29.00
C ARG A 5 8.33 25.44 28.34
N HIS A 6 7.30 26.17 28.75
CA HIS A 6 5.97 26.03 28.15
C HIS A 6 5.93 26.37 26.66
N ARG A 7 6.77 27.31 26.20
CA ARG A 7 6.90 27.62 24.76
C ARG A 7 7.58 26.49 23.99
N LEU A 8 8.58 25.84 24.58
CA LEU A 8 9.25 24.68 24.00
C LEU A 8 8.30 23.47 23.93
N GLU A 9 7.59 23.17 25.02
CA GLU A 9 6.58 22.10 25.10
C GLU A 9 5.47 22.31 24.05
N ALA A 10 4.95 23.54 23.93
CA ALA A 10 3.95 23.86 22.93
C ALA A 10 4.48 23.75 21.49
N ALA A 11 5.76 24.05 21.25
CA ALA A 11 6.39 23.87 19.94
C ALA A 11 6.57 22.39 19.57
N GLN A 12 7.00 21.57 20.54
CA GLN A 12 7.09 20.12 20.39
C GLN A 12 5.72 19.50 20.10
N ALA A 13 4.70 19.82 20.89
CA ALA A 13 3.34 19.30 20.68
C ALA A 13 2.76 19.63 19.29
N ARG A 14 3.05 20.82 18.75
CA ARG A 14 2.68 21.18 17.37
C ARG A 14 3.44 20.39 16.33
N SER A 15 4.73 20.16 16.54
CA SER A 15 5.56 19.34 15.66
C SER A 15 5.07 17.90 15.62
N ASP A 16 4.78 17.31 16.78
CA ASP A 16 4.30 15.94 16.91
C ASP A 16 2.92 15.77 16.25
N THR A 17 2.04 16.75 16.44
CA THR A 17 0.73 16.77 15.76
C THR A 17 0.90 16.80 14.23
N ARG A 18 1.81 17.64 13.71
CA ARG A 18 2.09 17.69 12.27
C ARG A 18 2.67 16.37 11.76
N ALA A 19 3.61 15.78 12.48
CA ALA A 19 4.21 14.51 12.13
C ALA A 19 3.16 13.38 12.07
N TRP A 20 2.24 13.34 13.04
CA TRP A 20 1.12 12.39 13.05
C TRP A 20 0.18 12.57 11.86
N VAL A 21 -0.17 13.82 11.52
CA VAL A 21 -1.03 14.10 10.35
C VAL A 21 -0.38 13.64 9.05
N VAL A 22 0.93 13.86 8.89
CA VAL A 22 1.69 13.42 7.71
C VAL A 22 1.69 11.89 7.63
N GLN A 23 2.08 11.20 8.70
CA GLN A 23 2.07 9.73 8.74
C GLN A 23 0.69 9.14 8.46
N ARG A 24 -0.38 9.78 8.94
CA ARG A 24 -1.75 9.34 8.67
C ARG A 24 -2.08 9.47 7.18
N ARG A 25 -1.72 10.58 6.55
CA ARG A 25 -1.95 10.80 5.10
C ARG A 25 -1.17 9.78 4.27
N GLU A 26 0.10 9.57 4.58
CA GLU A 26 0.93 8.57 3.91
C GLU A 26 0.34 7.17 4.03
N ARG A 27 -0.08 6.77 5.24
CA ARG A 27 -0.75 5.48 5.46
C ARG A 27 -2.03 5.35 4.64
N THR A 28 -2.87 6.39 4.63
CA THR A 28 -4.12 6.38 3.86
C THR A 28 -3.83 6.28 2.36
N HIS A 29 -2.89 7.05 1.84
CA HIS A 29 -2.50 6.97 0.43
C HIS A 29 -2.00 5.58 0.07
N GLN A 30 -1.08 5.02 0.87
CA GLN A 30 -0.55 3.68 0.64
C GLN A 30 -1.67 2.62 0.59
N LEU A 31 -2.61 2.64 1.54
CA LEU A 31 -3.70 1.67 1.57
C LEU A 31 -4.68 1.86 0.40
N ILE A 32 -4.93 3.10 -0.02
CA ILE A 32 -5.76 3.38 -1.20
C ILE A 32 -5.08 2.89 -2.47
N GLU A 33 -3.77 3.13 -2.63
CA GLU A 33 -3.00 2.65 -3.76
C GLU A 33 -3.03 1.12 -3.84
N LEU A 34 -2.81 0.43 -2.71
CA LEU A 34 -2.90 -1.02 -2.65
C LEU A 34 -4.30 -1.53 -2.99
N GLY A 35 -5.35 -0.90 -2.45
CA GLY A 35 -6.74 -1.23 -2.81
C GLY A 35 -7.04 -1.00 -4.29
N GLY A 36 -6.49 0.07 -4.87
CA GLY A 36 -6.58 0.37 -6.29
C GLY A 36 -5.96 -0.73 -7.17
N LEU A 37 -4.87 -1.36 -6.73
CA LEU A 37 -4.29 -2.51 -7.45
C LEU A 37 -5.21 -3.73 -7.46
N VAL A 38 -5.94 -3.98 -6.36
CA VAL A 38 -6.91 -5.08 -6.28
C VAL A 38 -8.05 -4.86 -7.28
N ALA A 39 -8.62 -3.65 -7.33
CA ALA A 39 -9.66 -3.28 -8.29
C ALA A 39 -9.14 -3.35 -9.73
N LYS A 40 -7.96 -2.81 -10.00
CA LYS A 40 -7.34 -2.78 -11.33
C LYS A 40 -7.04 -4.18 -11.88
N ALA A 41 -6.68 -5.12 -11.01
CA ALA A 41 -6.49 -6.52 -11.37
C ALA A 41 -7.81 -7.28 -11.63
N GLY A 42 -8.98 -6.61 -11.52
CA GLY A 42 -10.30 -7.20 -11.70
C GLY A 42 -10.73 -8.11 -10.56
N LEU A 43 -9.98 -8.15 -9.46
CA LEU A 43 -10.20 -9.12 -8.38
C LEU A 43 -11.48 -8.82 -7.60
N VAL A 44 -11.88 -7.55 -7.48
CA VAL A 44 -13.14 -7.18 -6.81
C VAL A 44 -14.34 -7.79 -7.52
N ASP A 45 -14.39 -7.67 -8.85
CA ASP A 45 -15.49 -8.22 -9.65
C ASP A 45 -15.43 -9.76 -9.69
N LEU A 46 -14.24 -10.33 -9.90
CA LEU A 46 -14.05 -11.79 -9.97
C LEU A 46 -14.37 -12.49 -8.65
N ALA A 47 -14.05 -11.86 -7.52
CA ALA A 47 -14.36 -12.38 -6.19
C ALA A 47 -15.73 -11.93 -5.66
N GLN A 48 -16.49 -11.13 -6.42
CA GLN A 48 -17.78 -10.57 -6.00
C GLN A 48 -17.70 -9.80 -4.66
N ASP A 49 -16.62 -9.05 -4.46
CA ASP A 49 -16.28 -8.35 -3.21
C ASP A 49 -16.21 -9.26 -1.96
N ASP A 50 -16.02 -10.58 -2.14
CA ASP A 50 -15.80 -11.49 -1.02
C ASP A 50 -14.41 -11.27 -0.42
N ARG A 51 -14.40 -10.57 0.72
CA ARG A 51 -13.18 -10.24 1.47
C ARG A 51 -12.44 -11.47 2.00
N ALA A 52 -13.16 -12.54 2.35
CA ALA A 52 -12.53 -13.75 2.84
C ALA A 52 -11.83 -14.49 1.71
N ALA A 53 -12.46 -14.55 0.53
CA ALA A 53 -11.86 -15.11 -0.67
C ALA A 53 -10.61 -14.32 -1.11
N LEU A 54 -10.69 -12.99 -1.15
CA LEU A 54 -9.54 -12.12 -1.47
C LEU A 54 -8.40 -12.29 -0.48
N TYR A 55 -8.72 -12.36 0.82
CA TYR A 55 -7.70 -12.60 1.85
C TYR A 55 -7.04 -13.97 1.69
N GLY A 56 -7.82 -15.03 1.43
CA GLY A 56 -7.28 -16.37 1.14
C GLY A 56 -6.34 -16.38 -0.07
N ALA A 57 -6.69 -15.68 -1.14
CA ALA A 57 -5.82 -15.55 -2.31
C ALA A 57 -4.50 -14.81 -1.97
N PHE A 58 -4.55 -13.76 -1.16
CA PHE A 58 -3.34 -13.05 -0.74
C PHE A 58 -2.45 -13.90 0.19
N LEU A 59 -3.04 -14.75 1.04
CA LEU A 59 -2.28 -15.72 1.82
C LEU A 59 -1.54 -16.70 0.90
N GLU A 60 -2.20 -17.21 -0.15
CA GLU A 60 -1.53 -18.07 -1.13
C GLU A 60 -0.35 -17.36 -1.83
N LEU A 61 -0.50 -16.07 -2.16
CA LEU A 61 0.61 -15.28 -2.71
C LEU A 61 1.75 -15.10 -1.68
N ALA A 62 1.42 -14.87 -0.42
CA ALA A 62 2.41 -14.73 0.65
C ALA A 62 3.20 -16.03 0.85
N ASP A 63 2.52 -17.17 0.87
CA ASP A 63 3.15 -18.50 1.00
C ASP A 63 4.12 -18.76 -0.17
N ARG A 64 3.71 -18.42 -1.40
CA ARG A 64 4.58 -18.54 -2.60
C ARG A 64 5.84 -17.67 -2.50
N LEU A 65 5.73 -16.47 -1.91
CA LEU A 65 6.89 -15.58 -1.72
C LEU A 65 7.81 -16.02 -0.57
N GLN A 66 7.32 -16.79 0.39
CA GLN A 66 8.12 -17.34 1.48
C GLN A 66 8.79 -18.67 1.13
N ALA A 67 8.37 -19.31 0.02
CA ALA A 67 8.98 -20.54 -0.48
C ALA A 67 10.44 -20.30 -0.94
N PRO A 68 11.26 -21.37 -1.08
CA PRO A 68 12.67 -21.26 -1.46
C PRO A 68 12.95 -20.47 -2.76
N ASP A 69 12.02 -20.44 -3.72
CA ASP A 69 12.11 -19.65 -4.97
C ASP A 69 11.28 -18.34 -4.91
N GLY A 70 11.07 -17.79 -3.72
CA GLY A 70 10.27 -16.59 -3.51
C GLY A 70 10.81 -15.36 -4.27
N ASP A 71 12.13 -15.22 -4.35
CA ASP A 71 12.79 -14.13 -5.08
C ASP A 71 12.57 -14.23 -6.60
N GLY A 72 12.65 -15.44 -7.16
CA GLY A 72 12.35 -15.71 -8.56
C GLY A 72 10.88 -15.39 -8.87
N THR A 73 9.98 -15.85 -8.02
CA THR A 73 8.54 -15.54 -8.09
C THR A 73 8.28 -14.04 -8.06
N LYS A 74 8.91 -13.31 -7.12
CA LYS A 74 8.80 -11.86 -6.98
C LYS A 74 9.29 -11.12 -8.23
N LEU A 75 10.39 -11.55 -8.83
CA LEU A 75 10.93 -10.96 -10.06
C LEU A 75 9.97 -11.16 -11.24
N LEU A 76 9.40 -12.36 -11.38
CA LEU A 76 8.42 -12.66 -12.44
C LEU A 76 7.17 -11.79 -12.30
N TRP A 77 6.62 -11.66 -11.09
CA TRP A 77 5.45 -10.81 -10.83
C TRP A 77 5.73 -9.34 -11.12
N ARG A 78 6.90 -8.83 -10.71
CA ARG A 78 7.32 -7.45 -11.01
C ARG A 78 7.34 -7.18 -12.52
N ARG A 79 7.95 -8.08 -13.30
CA ARG A 79 8.01 -7.95 -14.76
C ARG A 79 6.62 -8.01 -15.40
N ARG A 80 5.74 -8.91 -14.93
CA ARG A 80 4.36 -9.00 -15.39
C ARG A 80 3.59 -7.71 -15.13
N GLY A 81 3.67 -7.18 -13.90
CA GLY A 81 3.01 -5.93 -13.50
C GLY A 81 3.46 -4.74 -14.36
N GLN A 82 4.78 -4.59 -14.56
CA GLN A 82 5.33 -3.52 -15.41
C GLN A 82 4.76 -3.55 -16.84
N ARG A 83 4.67 -4.74 -17.46
CA ARG A 83 4.07 -4.88 -18.79
C ARG A 83 2.57 -4.57 -18.80
N ALA A 84 1.83 -4.97 -17.77
CA ALA A 84 0.41 -4.65 -17.65
C ALA A 84 0.20 -3.13 -17.61
N PHE A 85 0.92 -2.42 -16.72
CA PHE A 85 0.89 -0.96 -16.63
C PHE A 85 1.24 -0.27 -17.95
N ALA A 86 2.29 -0.73 -18.64
CA ALA A 86 2.68 -0.17 -19.93
C ALA A 86 1.57 -0.32 -20.98
N SER A 87 0.99 -1.51 -21.14
CA SER A 87 -0.07 -1.73 -22.14
C SER A 87 -1.36 -0.98 -21.83
N GLU A 88 -1.66 -0.70 -20.55
CA GLU A 88 -2.82 0.11 -20.19
C GLU A 88 -2.58 1.58 -20.51
N ALA A 89 -1.36 2.08 -20.28
CA ALA A 89 -1.00 3.45 -20.64
C ALA A 89 -1.14 3.69 -22.15
N GLU A 90 -0.72 2.71 -22.97
CA GLU A 90 -0.89 2.73 -24.43
C GLU A 90 -2.34 2.69 -24.90
N ARG A 91 -3.27 2.13 -24.10
CA ARG A 91 -4.70 2.07 -24.45
C ARG A 91 -5.46 3.35 -24.10
N VAL A 92 -4.92 4.18 -23.21
CA VAL A 92 -5.57 5.38 -22.68
C VAL A 92 -4.98 6.67 -23.28
N GLY A 93 -3.76 6.59 -23.84
CA GLY A 93 -3.14 7.67 -24.63
C GLY A 93 -3.54 7.64 -26.09
#